data_AF-A0A8C6RWW2-F1
#
_entry.id   AF-A0A8C6RWW2-F1
#
_cell.length_a   1.000
_cell.length_b   1.000
_cell.length_c   1.000
_cell.angle_alpha   90.00
_cell.angle_beta   90.00
_cell.angle_gamma   90.00
#
_symmetry.space_group_name_H-M   'P 1'
#
loop_
_entity.id
_entity.type
_entity.pdbx_description
1 polymer ?
#
loop_
_entity_poly.entity_id
_entity_poly.type
_entity_poly.pdbx_seq_one_letter_code
_entity_poly.pdbx_strand_id
1 'polypeptide(L)'
;MNSMGLGLQLKDSIPVTEHHDLLWKAFSCVKNELLKKFQLNQDKMNFSTLRNIQGLFAPLKLQMEFKAVQQVQRLPFLSSSNLSLGILRGSDDTIDILNDPSQSEVEYKVMVEYKLGFL
;
A
#
# COMPACT_ATOMS: atom_id res chain seq x y z
N MET A 1 -55.23 -12.39 35.73
CA MET A 1 -56.04 -12.27 34.50
C MET A 1 -55.23 -11.49 33.50
N ASN A 2 -55.21 -11.99 32.27
CA ASN A 2 -54.21 -11.73 31.26
C ASN A 2 -54.71 -10.62 30.33
N SER A 3 -53.83 -9.79 29.76
CA SER A 3 -54.04 -9.30 28.39
C SER A 3 -52.70 -9.01 27.73
N MET A 4 -52.43 -9.77 26.66
CA MET A 4 -51.38 -9.49 25.68
C MET A 4 -51.77 -8.24 24.88
N GLY A 5 -50.81 -7.35 24.65
CA GLY A 5 -50.92 -6.23 23.71
C GLY A 5 -49.61 -6.12 22.94
N LEU A 6 -49.68 -6.51 21.67
CA LEU A 6 -48.60 -6.60 20.70
C LEU A 6 -48.02 -5.21 20.39
N GLY A 7 -46.69 -5.11 20.30
CA GLY A 7 -46.03 -3.86 19.94
C GLY A 7 -44.53 -4.01 19.74
N LEU A 8 -44.12 -4.86 18.79
CA LEU A 8 -42.75 -4.87 18.27
C LEU A 8 -42.48 -3.53 17.58
N GLN A 9 -41.99 -2.52 18.32
CA GLN A 9 -41.41 -1.31 17.76
C GLN A 9 -40.00 -1.66 17.29
N LEU A 10 -39.96 -2.04 16.01
CA LEU A 10 -38.81 -2.21 15.15
C LEU A 10 -38.01 -0.89 15.12
N LYS A 11 -36.97 -0.82 15.95
CA LYS A 11 -36.05 0.33 16.00
C LYS A 11 -34.61 -0.14 15.89
N ASP A 12 -34.35 -0.89 14.84
CA ASP A 12 -33.02 -1.23 14.32
C ASP A 12 -32.83 -0.65 12.91
N SER A 13 -33.34 0.57 12.67
CA SER A 13 -33.03 1.30 11.44
C SER A 13 -31.61 1.85 11.53
N ILE A 14 -30.65 1.03 11.11
CA ILE A 14 -29.28 1.47 10.80
C ILE A 14 -29.40 2.56 9.72
N PRO A 15 -28.80 3.75 9.88
CA PRO A 15 -28.92 4.82 8.91
C PRO A 15 -28.36 4.37 7.56
N VAL A 16 -29.18 4.50 6.51
CA VAL A 16 -28.94 4.06 5.12
C VAL A 16 -27.62 4.58 4.53
N THR A 17 -27.06 5.66 5.08
CA THR A 17 -25.78 6.25 4.71
C THR A 17 -24.58 5.30 4.94
N GLU A 18 -24.62 4.46 5.99
CA GLU A 18 -23.57 3.49 6.31
C GLU A 18 -23.52 2.34 5.29
N HIS A 19 -24.66 1.97 4.71
CA HIS A 19 -24.75 0.82 3.79
C HIS A 19 -23.99 1.06 2.48
N HIS A 20 -24.02 2.29 1.96
CA HIS A 20 -23.31 2.66 0.73
C HIS A 20 -21.80 2.69 0.95
N ASP A 21 -21.34 3.24 2.08
CA ASP A 21 -19.92 3.29 2.42
C ASP A 21 -19.33 1.91 2.71
N LEU A 22 -20.10 1.04 3.37
CA LEU A 22 -19.71 -0.36 3.57
C LEU A 22 -19.63 -1.14 2.25
N LEU A 23 -20.57 -0.93 1.32
CA LEU A 23 -20.53 -1.55 -0.01
C LEU A 23 -19.35 -1.04 -0.84
N TRP A 24 -19.07 0.27 -0.84
CA TRP A 24 -17.92 0.83 -1.53
C TRP A 24 -16.59 0.36 -0.95
N LYS A 25 -16.51 0.27 0.37
CA LYS A 25 -15.33 -0.27 1.06
C LYS A 25 -15.16 -1.76 0.81
N ALA A 26 -16.24 -2.54 0.80
CA ALA A 26 -16.22 -3.95 0.46
C ALA A 26 -15.80 -4.17 -1.00
N PHE A 27 -16.35 -3.42 -1.94
CA PHE A 27 -15.98 -3.48 -3.36
C PHE A 27 -14.52 -3.08 -3.57
N SER A 28 -14.07 -1.99 -2.94
CA SER A 28 -12.68 -1.56 -2.98
C SER A 28 -11.74 -2.61 -2.39
N CYS A 29 -12.14 -3.28 -1.30
CA CYS A 29 -11.38 -4.36 -0.70
C CYS A 29 -11.22 -5.55 -1.66
N VAL A 30 -12.32 -6.02 -2.26
CA VAL A 30 -12.32 -7.13 -3.22
C VAL A 30 -11.50 -6.77 -4.46
N LYS A 31 -11.66 -5.55 -5.00
CA LYS A 31 -10.85 -5.04 -6.11
C LYS A 31 -9.36 -5.05 -5.76
N ASN A 32 -9.00 -4.57 -4.57
CA ASN A 32 -7.62 -4.55 -4.11
C ASN A 32 -7.04 -5.97 -3.94
N GLU A 33 -7.85 -6.93 -3.46
CA GLU A 33 -7.43 -8.32 -3.35
C GLU A 33 -7.20 -8.97 -4.73
N LEU A 34 -8.10 -8.73 -5.68
CA LEU A 34 -7.95 -9.22 -7.06
C LEU A 34 -6.72 -8.63 -7.75
N LEU A 35 -6.50 -7.32 -7.59
CA LEU A 35 -5.30 -6.65 -8.12
C LEU A 35 -4.02 -7.26 -7.52
N LYS A 36 -3.99 -7.53 -6.21
CA LYS A 36 -2.86 -8.22 -5.57
C LYS A 36 -2.63 -9.62 -6.14
N LYS A 37 -3.70 -10.40 -6.35
CA LYS A 37 -3.60 -11.77 -6.91
C LYS A 37 -3.11 -11.77 -8.35
N PHE A 38 -3.65 -10.89 -9.18
CA PHE A 38 -3.19 -10.70 -10.56
C PHE A 38 -1.71 -10.39 -10.59
N GLN A 39 -1.31 -9.45 -9.75
CA GLN A 39 0.05 -8.97 -9.69
C GLN A 39 1.04 -10.05 -9.20
N LEU A 40 0.67 -10.84 -8.19
CA LEU A 40 1.48 -11.99 -7.75
C LEU A 40 1.62 -13.06 -8.84
N ASN A 41 0.56 -13.29 -9.62
CA ASN A 41 0.62 -14.22 -10.74
C ASN A 41 1.54 -13.72 -11.86
N GLN A 42 1.52 -12.42 -12.15
CA GLN A 42 2.45 -11.81 -13.09
C GLN A 42 3.90 -11.98 -12.65
N ASP A 43 4.20 -11.70 -11.38
CA ASP A 43 5.56 -11.86 -10.85
C ASP A 43 6.03 -13.32 -10.94
N LYS A 44 5.15 -14.29 -10.63
CA LYS A 44 5.45 -15.73 -10.77
C LYS A 44 5.81 -16.10 -12.21
N MET A 45 5.02 -15.63 -13.17
CA MET A 45 5.31 -15.85 -14.59
C MET A 45 6.64 -15.21 -14.98
N ASN A 46 6.89 -13.96 -14.55
CA ASN A 46 8.13 -13.25 -14.83
C ASN A 46 9.35 -13.97 -14.25
N PHE A 47 9.31 -14.43 -13.00
CA PHE A 47 10.41 -15.20 -12.42
C PHE A 47 10.66 -16.53 -13.13
N SER A 48 9.60 -17.21 -13.59
CA SER A 48 9.73 -18.43 -14.39
C SER A 48 10.40 -18.14 -15.73
N THR A 49 9.94 -17.11 -16.45
CA THR A 49 10.54 -16.66 -17.71
C THR A 49 11.99 -16.26 -17.53
N LEU A 50 12.30 -15.47 -16.50
CA LEU A 50 13.63 -14.98 -16.21
C LEU A 50 14.59 -16.12 -15.84
N ARG A 51 14.10 -17.13 -15.11
CA ARG A 51 14.82 -18.39 -14.87
C ARG A 51 15.11 -19.14 -16.17
N ASN A 52 14.14 -19.22 -17.07
CA ASN A 52 14.29 -19.98 -18.32
C ASN A 52 15.28 -19.32 -19.27
N ILE A 53 15.36 -17.99 -19.29
CA ILE A 53 16.24 -17.24 -20.18
C ILE A 53 17.66 -17.14 -19.60
N GLN A 54 17.78 -16.82 -18.30
CA GLN A 54 19.05 -16.42 -17.68
C GLN A 54 19.58 -17.44 -16.65
N GLY A 55 18.82 -18.50 -16.36
CA GLY A 55 19.15 -19.50 -15.34
C GLY A 55 18.69 -19.14 -13.93
N LEU A 56 18.98 -20.01 -12.96
CA LEU A 56 18.47 -19.92 -11.58
C LEU A 56 18.96 -18.68 -10.81
N PHE A 57 20.15 -18.15 -11.14
CA PHE A 57 20.74 -17.02 -10.44
C PHE A 57 19.94 -15.73 -10.63
N ALA A 58 19.41 -15.51 -11.83
CA ALA A 58 18.73 -14.28 -12.19
C ALA A 58 17.46 -13.99 -11.36
N PRO A 59 16.49 -14.91 -11.19
CA PRO A 59 15.35 -14.67 -10.31
C PRO A 59 15.75 -14.56 -8.83
N LEU A 60 16.80 -15.27 -8.40
CA LEU A 60 17.30 -15.19 -7.02
C LEU A 60 17.88 -13.81 -6.72
N LYS A 61 18.70 -13.26 -7.63
CA LYS A 61 19.24 -11.91 -7.53
C LYS A 61 18.11 -10.87 -7.43
N LEU A 62 17.13 -10.95 -8.32
CA LEU A 62 15.99 -10.02 -8.33
C LEU A 62 15.15 -10.14 -7.05
N GLN A 63 14.93 -11.35 -6.52
CA GLN A 63 14.26 -11.54 -5.22
C GLN A 63 15.05 -10.92 -4.06
N MET A 64 16.38 -11.01 -4.08
CA MET A 64 17.22 -10.36 -3.07
C MET A 64 17.14 -8.84 -3.17
N GLU A 65 17.14 -8.27 -4.37
CA GLU A 65 16.95 -6.84 -4.58
C GLU A 65 15.59 -6.36 -4.06
N PHE A 66 14.50 -7.10 -4.34
CA PHE A 66 13.18 -6.81 -3.77
C PHE A 66 13.18 -6.79 -2.24
N LYS A 67 13.82 -7.78 -1.61
CA LYS A 67 13.95 -7.83 -0.15
C LYS A 67 14.80 -6.68 0.39
N ALA A 68 15.90 -6.36 -0.28
CA ALA A 68 16.74 -5.23 0.10
C ALA A 68 15.93 -3.93 0.05
N VAL A 69 15.18 -3.67 -1.03
CA VAL A 69 14.32 -2.49 -1.19
C VAL A 69 13.26 -2.40 -0.10
N GLN A 70 12.64 -3.52 0.29
CA GLN A 70 11.67 -3.54 1.40
C GLN A 70 12.33 -3.32 2.77
N GLN A 71 13.59 -3.74 2.92
CA GLN A 71 14.36 -3.63 4.17
C GLN A 71 15.10 -2.31 4.33
N VAL A 72 15.25 -1.48 3.28
CA VAL A 72 15.91 -0.18 3.40
C VAL A 72 15.13 0.66 4.41
N GLN A 73 15.64 0.70 5.63
CA GLN A 73 15.20 1.59 6.69
C GLN A 73 15.57 2.99 6.25
N ARG A 74 14.65 3.66 5.55
CA ARG A 74 14.84 5.06 5.18
C ARG A 74 15.05 5.87 6.44
N LEU A 75 15.79 6.96 6.29
CA LEU A 75 15.89 7.94 7.34
C LEU A 75 14.46 8.27 7.80
N PRO A 76 14.19 8.32 9.11
CA PRO A 76 12.98 8.98 9.57
C PRO A 76 12.95 10.35 8.86
N PHE A 77 11.76 10.89 8.58
CA PHE A 77 11.55 12.20 7.93
C PHE A 77 11.55 12.26 6.39
N LEU A 78 11.96 11.21 5.64
CA LEU A 78 11.76 11.18 4.18
C LEU A 78 10.43 10.48 3.80
N SER A 79 9.65 11.13 2.92
CA SER A 79 8.44 10.55 2.32
C SER A 79 8.74 9.20 1.64
N SER A 80 7.97 8.16 1.97
CA SER A 80 8.14 6.83 1.39
C SER A 80 7.43 6.70 0.05
N SER A 81 8.18 6.88 -1.04
CA SER A 81 7.74 6.50 -2.39
C SER A 81 8.09 5.04 -2.70
N ASN A 82 7.14 4.30 -3.29
CA ASN A 82 7.35 2.92 -3.78
C ASN A 82 8.13 2.86 -5.12
N LEU A 83 8.82 3.95 -5.49
CA LEU A 83 9.53 4.10 -6.77
C LEU A 83 10.55 2.98 -6.98
N SER A 84 11.39 2.70 -5.98
CA SER A 84 12.39 1.62 -6.09
C SER A 84 11.77 0.24 -6.33
N LEU A 85 10.56 0.00 -5.81
CA LEU A 85 9.81 -1.23 -6.06
C LEU A 85 9.22 -1.24 -7.48
N GLY A 86 8.74 -0.09 -7.96
CA GLY A 86 8.24 0.11 -9.33
C GLY A 86 9.31 -0.12 -10.40
N ILE A 87 10.52 0.40 -10.16
CA ILE A 87 11.70 0.20 -11.03
C ILE A 87 12.03 -1.29 -11.15
N LEU A 88 12.15 -2.02 -10.04
CA LEU A 88 12.49 -3.45 -10.06
C LEU A 88 11.42 -4.29 -10.76
N ARG A 89 10.17 -3.81 -10.79
CA ARG A 89 9.06 -4.47 -11.47
C ARG A 89 8.91 -4.06 -12.94
N GLY A 90 9.59 -3.00 -13.37
CA GLY A 90 9.44 -2.42 -14.70
C GLY A 90 8.06 -1.79 -14.92
N SER A 91 7.41 -1.31 -13.87
CA SER A 91 6.05 -0.73 -13.92
C SER A 91 6.01 0.78 -13.64
N ASP A 92 7.17 1.44 -13.60
CA ASP A 92 7.26 2.89 -13.40
C ASP A 92 7.20 3.64 -14.74
N ASP A 93 6.15 4.42 -14.93
CA ASP A 93 5.99 5.34 -16.09
C ASP A 93 6.43 6.77 -15.76
N THR A 94 6.63 7.09 -14.47
CA THR A 94 6.96 8.43 -13.98
C THR A 94 8.13 8.39 -13.01
N ILE A 95 9.23 9.04 -13.36
CA ILE A 95 10.33 9.29 -12.44
C ILE A 95 9.92 10.49 -11.59
N ASP A 96 9.39 10.24 -10.40
CA ASP A 96 9.14 11.29 -9.40
C ASP A 96 10.48 11.63 -8.75
N ILE A 97 11.28 12.44 -9.46
CA ILE A 97 12.72 12.67 -9.19
C ILE A 97 12.94 13.23 -7.79
N LEU A 98 12.02 14.03 -7.27
CA LEU A 98 12.13 14.65 -5.96
C LEU A 98 10.73 14.81 -5.40
N ASN A 99 10.55 14.27 -4.20
CA ASN A 99 9.71 14.81 -3.14
C ASN A 99 9.22 16.24 -3.44
N ASP A 100 7.91 16.47 -3.35
CA ASP A 100 7.26 17.78 -3.57
C ASP A 100 8.18 18.93 -3.13
N PRO A 101 8.51 19.92 -3.99
CA PRO A 101 9.40 21.03 -3.62
C PRO A 101 8.92 21.84 -2.40
N SER A 102 7.64 21.68 -2.02
CA SER A 102 7.10 22.20 -0.75
C SER A 102 7.73 21.53 0.49
N GLN A 103 8.28 20.32 0.34
CA GLN A 103 8.92 19.51 1.36
C GLN A 103 10.45 19.54 1.17
N SER A 104 11.03 20.74 1.15
CA SER A 104 12.46 20.94 0.91
C SER A 104 13.31 20.34 2.05
N GLU A 105 14.49 19.81 1.72
CA GLU A 105 15.50 19.27 2.67
C GLU A 105 15.81 20.21 3.85
N VAL A 106 15.64 21.51 3.64
CA VAL A 106 15.88 22.56 4.64
C VAL A 106 14.86 22.52 5.77
N GLU A 107 13.57 22.30 5.47
CA GLU A 107 12.50 22.24 6.48
C GLU A 107 12.61 20.98 7.32
N TYR A 108 13.01 19.86 6.69
CA TYR A 108 13.25 18.61 7.40
C TYR A 108 14.40 18.69 8.39
N LYS A 109 15.51 19.34 8.04
CA LYS A 109 16.63 19.55 8.98
C LYS A 109 16.17 20.32 10.22
N VAL A 110 15.39 21.39 10.03
CA VAL A 110 14.86 22.20 11.13
C VAL A 110 13.93 21.38 12.03
N MET A 111 13.03 20.57 11.48
CA MET A 111 12.15 19.69 12.26
C MET A 111 12.93 18.63 13.07
N VAL A 112 14.05 18.13 12.52
CA VAL A 112 14.94 17.19 13.22
C VAL A 112 15.68 17.86 14.37
N GLU A 113 16.23 19.05 14.14
CA GLU A 113 16.92 19.83 15.17
C GLU A 113 15.96 20.18 16.32
N TYR A 114 14.71 20.56 16.02
CA TYR A 114 13.66 20.74 17.02
C TYR A 114 13.35 19.46 17.81
N LYS A 115 13.27 18.30 17.14
CA LYS A 115 12.89 17.04 17.82
C LYS A 115 14.02 16.42 18.63
N LEU A 116 15.28 16.69 18.28
CA LEU A 116 16.46 16.32 19.06
C LEU A 116 16.86 17.38 20.10
N GLY A 117 16.20 18.55 20.11
CA GLY A 117 16.45 19.63 21.07
C GLY A 117 17.72 20.42 20.81
N PHE A 118 18.19 20.46 19.56
CA PHE A 118 19.30 21.31 19.14
C PHE A 118 18.88 22.77 18.88
N LEU A 119 17.57 23.04 18.78
CA LEU A 119 16.94 24.35 18.51
C LEU A 119 15.81 24.65 19.51
#